data_AF-A0A7C3Y8N5-F1
#
_entry.id   AF-A0A7C3Y8N5-F1
#
_cell.length_a   1.000
_cell.length_b   1.000
_cell.length_c   1.000
_cell.angle_alpha   90.00
_cell.angle_beta   90.00
_cell.angle_gamma   90.00
#
_symmetry.space_group_name_H-M   'P 1'
#
loop_
_entity.id
_entity.type
_entity.pdbx_description
1 polymer ?
#
loop_
_entity_poly.entity_id
_entity_poly.type
_entity_poly.pdbx_seq_one_letter_code
_entity_poly.pdbx_strand_id
1 'polypeptide(L)'
;PLSRIILFTQFRETATYLVSRLSAAGIRAERFVGQATREGDVGMTQQEQSEILRSFADGETSVLVATSIGEEGLDIPSVDLVVFYEPVPSEIRYIQRKGRTGRRRFGRVVILAADDTVDVRYLHASRKLAEKMRQVIRSLNASLQPILRTGVPERRPMPQELLNEAGERAPELPVEDESGEAAARAEGMIREIAGKVLELVLNSGDQGVPVQDLGRALEPGNRQEYLIREAIARLEEEGQIESRGNRIFPVQVASGGAESHEFEVEKVVPGGAVVLVDGRFRAEIPAEEYQGPRLLIKRGKRFRARGEIYRQDGRLYARIFSVEKVMS
;
A
#
# COMPACT_ATOMS: atom_id res chain seq x y z
N PRO A 1 -22.17 2.63 6.86
CA PRO A 1 -22.06 4.08 6.60
C PRO A 1 -20.64 4.44 6.14
N LEU A 2 -20.48 5.01 4.94
CA LEU A 2 -19.18 5.24 4.25
C LEU A 2 -18.70 6.70 4.30
N SER A 3 -19.25 7.53 5.19
CA SER A 3 -18.93 8.95 5.24
C SER A 3 -17.60 9.22 5.94
N ARG A 4 -16.74 10.04 5.32
CA ARG A 4 -15.46 10.49 5.89
C ARG A 4 -15.61 11.88 6.49
N ILE A 5 -15.25 11.99 7.76
CA ILE A 5 -15.45 13.21 8.55
C ILE A 5 -14.13 13.63 9.18
N ILE A 6 -13.84 14.93 9.14
CA ILE A 6 -12.74 15.52 9.92
C ILE A 6 -13.34 16.39 11.01
N LEU A 7 -12.86 16.21 12.23
CA LEU A 7 -13.26 17.00 13.38
C LEU A 7 -12.05 17.74 13.94
N PHE A 8 -12.10 19.07 13.91
CA PHE A 8 -11.03 19.94 14.40
C PHE A 8 -11.29 20.41 15.82
N THR A 9 -10.24 20.46 16.63
CA THR A 9 -10.22 21.09 17.97
C THR A 9 -8.88 21.78 18.18
N GLN A 10 -8.81 22.76 19.08
CA GLN A 10 -7.58 23.47 19.39
C GLN A 10 -6.64 22.65 20.29
N PHE A 11 -7.18 21.77 21.13
CA PHE A 11 -6.44 21.13 22.21
C PHE A 11 -6.33 19.61 22.02
N ARG A 12 -5.14 19.06 22.30
CA ARG A 12 -4.85 17.63 22.14
C ARG A 12 -5.57 16.76 23.17
N GLU A 13 -5.78 17.29 24.36
CA GLU A 13 -6.59 16.68 25.41
C GLU A 13 -8.04 16.51 24.92
N THR A 14 -8.61 17.58 24.36
CA THR A 14 -9.95 17.55 23.74
C THR A 14 -10.02 16.55 22.60
N ALA A 15 -8.98 16.46 21.76
CA ALA A 15 -8.93 15.45 20.69
C ALA A 15 -9.00 14.03 21.24
N THR A 16 -8.25 13.74 22.30
CA THR A 16 -8.26 12.43 22.98
C THR A 16 -9.62 12.13 23.60
N TYR A 17 -10.21 13.11 24.29
CA TYR A 17 -11.54 13.02 24.86
C TYR A 17 -12.57 12.70 23.77
N LEU A 18 -12.56 13.42 22.66
CA LEU A 18 -13.51 13.24 21.56
C LEU A 18 -13.36 11.86 20.91
N VAL A 19 -12.14 11.39 20.67
CA VAL A 19 -11.90 10.02 20.16
C VAL A 19 -12.50 8.99 21.10
N SER A 20 -12.25 9.08 22.41
CA SER A 20 -12.82 8.14 23.38
C SER A 20 -14.35 8.14 23.38
N ARG A 21 -14.99 9.31 23.27
CA ARG A 21 -16.45 9.46 23.22
C ARG A 21 -17.05 8.92 21.93
N LEU A 22 -16.38 9.13 20.80
CA LEU A 22 -16.82 8.63 19.49
C LEU A 22 -16.67 7.11 19.41
N SER A 23 -15.53 6.57 19.88
CA SER A 23 -15.30 5.13 19.95
C SER A 23 -16.30 4.44 20.87
N ALA A 24 -16.63 5.04 22.03
CA ALA A 24 -17.69 4.54 22.91
C ALA A 24 -19.09 4.52 22.27
N ALA A 25 -19.34 5.40 21.28
CA ALA A 25 -20.55 5.41 20.48
C ALA A 25 -20.50 4.45 19.27
N GLY A 26 -19.44 3.64 19.14
CA GLY A 26 -19.24 2.70 18.03
C GLY A 26 -18.74 3.35 16.73
N ILE A 27 -18.21 4.57 16.79
CA ILE A 27 -17.68 5.29 15.63
C ILE A 27 -16.16 5.07 15.55
N ARG A 28 -15.66 4.64 14.38
CA ARG A 28 -14.23 4.45 14.13
C ARG A 28 -13.54 5.80 14.00
N ALA A 29 -13.00 6.29 15.11
CA ALA A 29 -12.34 7.57 15.22
C ALA A 29 -10.86 7.41 15.59
N GLU A 30 -10.00 8.18 14.92
CA GLU A 30 -8.58 8.23 15.25
C GLU A 30 -8.13 9.66 15.53
N ARG A 31 -7.17 9.78 16.44
CA ARG A 31 -6.55 11.05 16.81
C ARG A 31 -5.50 11.42 15.75
N PHE A 32 -5.38 12.70 15.43
CA PHE A 32 -4.38 13.23 14.50
C PHE A 32 -3.75 14.50 15.06
N VAL A 33 -2.46 14.46 15.40
CA VAL A 33 -1.76 15.60 15.98
C VAL A 33 -0.44 15.87 15.26
N GLY A 34 0.05 17.11 15.34
CA GLY A 34 1.35 17.47 14.77
C GLY A 34 2.53 16.79 15.46
N GLN A 35 3.71 16.94 14.88
CA GLN A 35 4.93 16.21 15.29
C GLN A 35 5.52 16.67 16.63
N ALA A 36 5.21 17.88 17.09
CA ALA A 36 5.78 18.43 18.31
C ALA A 36 5.36 17.60 19.54
N THR A 37 6.32 17.15 20.35
CA THR A 37 6.04 16.55 21.66
C THR A 37 5.89 17.64 22.72
N ARG A 38 4.87 17.52 23.57
CA ARG A 38 4.67 18.38 24.75
C ARG A 38 4.82 17.52 26.01
N GLU A 39 5.06 18.15 27.16
CA GLU A 39 5.16 17.43 28.44
C GLU A 39 3.92 16.55 28.64
N GLY A 40 4.13 15.23 28.71
CA GLY A 40 3.07 14.25 28.88
C GLY A 40 2.26 13.88 27.63
N ASP A 41 2.57 14.43 26.45
CA ASP A 41 1.82 14.16 25.21
C ASP A 41 2.73 14.14 23.97
N VAL A 42 3.02 12.92 23.51
CA VAL A 42 3.92 12.63 22.38
C VAL A 42 3.27 13.07 21.06
N GLY A 43 4.01 13.81 20.24
CA GLY A 43 3.59 14.15 18.89
C GLY A 43 3.64 12.94 17.96
N MET A 44 2.91 12.99 16.84
CA MET A 44 2.94 11.89 15.86
C MET A 44 4.09 12.07 14.89
N THR A 45 4.83 11.01 14.62
CA THR A 45 5.85 10.99 13.57
C THR A 45 5.21 11.12 12.19
N GLN A 46 6.00 11.52 11.19
CA GLN A 46 5.52 11.65 9.81
C GLN A 46 5.03 10.31 9.23
N GLN A 47 5.64 9.20 9.66
CA GLN A 47 5.23 7.86 9.26
C GLN A 47 3.86 7.51 9.84
N GLU A 48 3.64 7.71 11.14
CA GLU A 48 2.35 7.49 11.79
C GLU A 48 1.24 8.37 11.19
N GLN A 49 1.54 9.64 10.90
CA GLN A 49 0.61 10.53 10.22
C GLN A 49 0.22 10.00 8.84
N SER A 50 1.18 9.46 8.09
CA SER A 50 0.95 8.91 6.75
C SER A 50 0.10 7.64 6.81
N GLU A 51 0.33 6.78 7.79
CA GLU A 51 -0.45 5.56 8.02
C GLU A 51 -1.90 5.87 8.41
N ILE A 52 -2.13 6.82 9.32
CA ILE A 52 -3.47 7.27 9.71
C ILE A 52 -4.21 7.90 8.52
N LEU A 53 -3.54 8.74 7.74
CA LEU A 53 -4.14 9.34 6.54
C LEU A 53 -4.51 8.29 5.49
N ARG A 54 -3.72 7.22 5.36
CA ARG A 54 -4.02 6.09 4.48
C ARG A 54 -5.23 5.30 4.98
N SER A 55 -5.26 4.91 6.25
CA SER A 55 -6.42 4.25 6.89
C SER A 55 -7.70 5.07 6.72
N PHE A 56 -7.61 6.40 6.88
CA PHE A 56 -8.72 7.32 6.67
C PHE A 56 -9.14 7.43 5.20
N ALA A 57 -8.19 7.39 4.26
CA ALA A 57 -8.50 7.38 2.82
C ALA A 57 -9.21 6.09 2.39
N ASP A 58 -8.74 4.95 2.91
CA ASP A 58 -9.25 3.61 2.64
C ASP A 58 -10.61 3.34 3.32
N GLY A 59 -11.01 4.20 4.27
CA GLY A 59 -12.32 4.16 4.94
C GLY A 59 -12.36 3.24 6.16
N GLU A 60 -11.20 2.71 6.57
CA GLU A 60 -11.01 1.98 7.81
C GLU A 60 -11.32 2.92 8.99
N THR A 61 -10.77 4.13 8.97
CA THR A 61 -11.14 5.22 9.88
C THR A 61 -12.23 6.10 9.28
N SER A 62 -13.34 6.30 10.01
CA SER A 62 -14.46 7.12 9.55
C SER A 62 -14.34 8.59 9.97
N VAL A 63 -13.77 8.83 11.16
CA VAL A 63 -13.61 10.17 11.73
C VAL A 63 -12.16 10.43 12.10
N LEU A 64 -11.59 11.49 11.56
CA LEU A 64 -10.26 11.96 11.95
C LEU A 64 -10.40 13.14 12.90
N VAL A 65 -9.93 13.02 14.15
CA VAL A 65 -9.98 14.09 15.15
C VAL A 65 -8.62 14.79 15.21
N ALA A 66 -8.54 15.99 14.66
CA ALA A 66 -7.29 16.69 14.43
C ALA A 66 -7.13 17.99 15.23
N THR A 67 -5.90 18.26 15.70
CA THR A 67 -5.59 19.58 16.29
C THR A 67 -5.02 20.58 15.29
N SER A 68 -4.27 20.08 14.33
CA SER A 68 -3.80 20.84 13.18
C SER A 68 -3.47 19.88 12.04
N ILE A 69 -3.76 20.31 10.82
CA ILE A 69 -3.34 19.58 9.60
C ILE A 69 -2.73 20.54 8.59
N GLY A 70 -3.04 21.84 8.70
CA GLY A 70 -2.70 22.83 7.68
C GLY A 70 -1.28 23.38 7.68
N GLU A 71 -0.48 23.09 8.70
CA GLU A 71 0.89 23.62 8.83
C GLU A 71 1.93 22.76 8.10
N GLU A 72 1.70 21.45 7.96
CA GLU A 72 2.70 20.48 7.51
C GLU A 72 2.61 20.13 6.01
N GLY A 73 1.73 20.80 5.24
CA GLY A 73 1.61 20.57 3.80
C GLY A 73 0.96 19.23 3.41
N LEU A 74 0.39 18.52 4.39
CA LEU A 74 -0.21 17.19 4.22
C LEU A 74 -1.39 17.19 3.24
N ASP A 75 -1.47 16.08 2.49
CA ASP A 75 -2.42 15.90 1.40
C ASP A 75 -3.68 15.15 1.87
N ILE A 76 -4.61 15.88 2.50
CA ILE A 76 -5.81 15.30 3.10
C ILE A 76 -6.75 14.75 2.02
N PRO A 77 -7.25 13.50 2.10
CA PRO A 77 -8.22 12.95 1.14
C PRO A 77 -9.54 13.72 1.10
N SER A 78 -10.38 13.46 0.10
CA SER A 78 -11.70 14.11 -0.04
C SER A 78 -12.66 13.65 1.06
N VAL A 79 -13.29 14.61 1.75
CA VAL A 79 -14.17 14.34 2.90
C VAL A 79 -15.55 14.95 2.72
N ASP A 80 -16.55 14.28 3.30
CA ASP A 80 -17.96 14.64 3.19
C ASP A 80 -18.35 15.77 4.16
N LEU A 81 -17.73 15.77 5.35
CA LEU A 81 -18.03 16.72 6.41
C LEU A 81 -16.77 17.13 7.15
N VAL A 82 -16.63 18.43 7.38
CA VAL A 82 -15.65 19.00 8.31
C VAL A 82 -16.42 19.65 9.45
N VAL A 83 -16.11 19.26 10.69
CA VAL A 83 -16.69 19.82 11.90
C VAL A 83 -15.60 20.51 12.69
N PHE A 84 -15.84 21.73 13.14
CA PHE A 84 -15.00 22.41 14.13
C PHE A 84 -15.70 22.30 15.48
N TYR A 85 -15.07 21.65 16.46
CA TYR A 85 -15.59 21.52 17.83
C TYR A 85 -15.66 22.87 18.54
N GLU A 86 -14.69 23.73 18.22
CA GLU A 86 -14.64 25.14 18.59
C GLU A 86 -14.08 25.92 17.40
N PRO A 87 -14.29 27.25 17.30
CA PRO A 87 -13.80 28.02 16.17
C PRO A 87 -12.26 28.10 16.17
N VAL A 88 -11.58 27.27 15.35
CA VAL A 88 -10.11 27.27 15.19
C VAL A 88 -9.70 28.13 13.98
N PRO A 89 -9.24 29.39 14.16
CA PRO A 89 -9.09 30.32 13.03
C PRO A 89 -8.04 29.91 12.01
N SER A 90 -6.96 29.25 12.44
CA SER A 90 -5.89 28.75 11.56
C SER A 90 -6.40 27.69 10.58
N GLU A 91 -7.15 26.71 11.09
CA GLU A 91 -7.68 25.60 10.31
C GLU A 91 -8.86 26.02 9.41
N ILE A 92 -9.71 26.96 9.88
CA ILE A 92 -10.73 27.61 9.03
C ILE A 92 -10.05 28.27 7.82
N ARG A 93 -8.95 29.00 8.04
CA ARG A 93 -8.19 29.65 6.96
C ARG A 93 -7.52 28.63 6.04
N TYR A 94 -7.05 27.50 6.56
CA TYR A 94 -6.50 26.41 5.76
C TYR A 94 -7.56 25.82 4.81
N ILE A 95 -8.74 25.46 5.32
CA ILE A 95 -9.85 24.94 4.50
C ILE A 95 -10.25 25.95 3.42
N GLN A 96 -10.35 27.24 3.76
CA GLN A 96 -10.64 28.29 2.78
C GLN A 96 -9.58 28.40 1.67
N ARG A 97 -8.29 28.25 2.00
CA ARG A 97 -7.19 28.27 1.01
C ARG A 97 -7.25 27.07 0.07
N LYS A 98 -7.40 25.85 0.60
CA LYS A 98 -7.54 24.62 -0.20
C LYS A 98 -8.80 24.63 -1.06
N GLY A 99 -9.89 25.24 -0.57
CA GLY A 99 -11.11 25.46 -1.36
C GLY A 99 -10.91 26.38 -2.59
N ARG A 100 -9.86 27.23 -2.61
CA ARG A 100 -9.54 28.09 -3.76
C ARG A 100 -8.64 27.40 -4.80
N THR A 101 -7.99 26.30 -4.47
CA THR A 101 -7.11 25.58 -5.41
C THR A 101 -7.80 24.45 -6.18
N GLY A 102 -9.09 24.18 -5.93
CA GLY A 102 -9.94 23.31 -6.75
C GLY A 102 -9.60 21.81 -6.76
N ARG A 103 -8.51 21.38 -6.10
CA ARG A 103 -7.98 20.01 -6.19
C ARG A 103 -8.73 18.98 -5.33
N ARG A 104 -9.49 19.39 -4.31
CA ARG A 104 -10.42 18.53 -3.54
C ARG A 104 -11.65 19.31 -3.09
N ARG A 105 -12.84 18.70 -3.19
CA ARG A 105 -14.09 19.26 -2.64
C ARG A 105 -14.26 18.77 -1.21
N PHE A 106 -14.27 19.69 -0.25
CA PHE A 106 -14.88 19.45 1.05
C PHE A 106 -16.40 19.51 0.86
N GLY A 107 -17.13 18.50 1.33
CA GLY A 107 -18.59 18.46 1.18
C GLY A 107 -19.27 19.60 1.96
N ARG A 108 -19.47 19.41 3.26
CA ARG A 108 -20.08 20.40 4.17
C ARG A 108 -19.10 20.81 5.26
N VAL A 109 -19.16 22.07 5.69
CA VAL A 109 -18.39 22.57 6.84
C VAL A 109 -19.36 23.05 7.92
N VAL A 110 -19.17 22.60 9.16
CA VAL A 110 -19.94 22.97 10.34
C VAL A 110 -18.98 23.49 11.40
N ILE A 111 -19.33 24.60 12.04
CA ILE A 111 -18.57 25.17 13.16
C ILE A 111 -19.48 25.18 14.37
N LEU A 112 -19.09 24.47 15.42
CA LEU A 112 -19.74 24.54 16.72
C LEU A 112 -19.18 25.74 17.48
N ALA A 113 -20.05 26.41 18.22
CA ALA A 113 -19.72 27.51 19.10
C ALA A 113 -20.68 27.45 20.27
N ALA A 114 -20.17 27.56 21.49
CA ALA A 114 -21.03 27.69 22.66
C ALA A 114 -21.52 29.14 22.80
N ASP A 115 -22.80 29.31 23.13
CA ASP A 115 -23.36 30.63 23.39
C ASP A 115 -22.70 31.27 24.62
N ASP A 116 -22.60 32.61 24.59
CA ASP A 116 -21.99 33.42 25.66
C ASP A 116 -20.51 33.11 25.98
N THR A 117 -19.79 32.39 25.11
CA THR A 117 -18.36 32.14 25.27
C THR A 117 -17.50 32.95 24.29
N VAL A 118 -16.18 32.77 24.42
CA VAL A 118 -15.20 33.34 23.49
C VAL A 118 -15.39 32.85 22.05
N ASP A 119 -16.04 31.70 21.85
CA ASP A 119 -16.28 31.07 20.55
C ASP A 119 -17.11 31.98 19.64
N VAL A 120 -18.15 32.61 20.20
CA VAL A 120 -19.02 33.54 19.48
C VAL A 120 -18.21 34.70 18.92
N ARG A 121 -17.24 35.23 19.68
CA ARG A 121 -16.34 36.30 19.22
C ARG A 121 -15.47 35.85 18.04
N TYR A 122 -14.87 34.66 18.11
CA TYR A 122 -14.06 34.11 17.02
C TYR A 122 -14.89 33.78 15.77
N LEU A 123 -16.13 33.30 15.95
CA LEU A 123 -17.08 33.06 14.88
C LEU A 123 -17.45 34.37 14.17
N HIS A 124 -17.78 35.42 14.92
CA HIS A 124 -18.07 36.74 14.34
C HIS A 124 -16.87 37.34 13.61
N ALA A 125 -15.66 37.24 14.18
CA ALA A 125 -14.44 37.73 13.53
C ALA A 125 -14.19 37.00 12.19
N SER A 126 -14.32 35.68 12.18
CA SER A 126 -14.17 34.86 10.97
C SER A 126 -15.22 35.19 9.91
N ARG A 127 -16.49 35.38 10.32
CA ARG A 127 -17.59 35.79 9.41
C ARG A 127 -17.34 37.17 8.80
N LYS A 128 -16.98 38.16 9.63
CA LYS A 128 -16.67 39.53 9.17
C LYS A 128 -15.52 39.56 8.17
N LEU A 129 -14.46 38.77 8.39
CA LEU A 129 -13.33 38.70 7.47
C LEU A 129 -13.73 38.10 6.11
N ALA A 130 -14.54 37.04 6.11
CA ALA A 130 -15.07 36.44 4.89
C ALA A 130 -15.99 37.41 4.12
N GLU A 131 -16.84 38.15 4.82
CA GLU A 131 -17.69 39.19 4.23
C GLU A 131 -16.86 40.33 3.61
N LYS A 132 -15.85 40.83 4.33
CA LYS A 132 -14.93 41.86 3.83
C LYS A 132 -14.20 41.37 2.58
N MET A 133 -13.74 40.13 2.55
CA MET A 133 -13.11 39.53 1.38
C MET A 133 -14.06 39.44 0.19
N ARG A 134 -15.33 39.04 0.40
CA ARG A 134 -16.36 39.05 -0.65
C ARG A 134 -16.66 40.47 -1.15
N GLN A 135 -16.65 41.47 -0.27
CA GLN A 135 -16.82 42.88 -0.66
C GLN A 135 -15.65 43.36 -1.53
N VAL A 136 -14.41 43.10 -1.12
CA VAL A 136 -13.20 43.46 -1.90
C VAL A 136 -13.18 42.77 -3.26
N ILE A 137 -13.54 41.48 -3.34
CA ILE A 137 -13.63 40.78 -4.63
C ILE A 137 -14.73 41.38 -5.50
N ARG A 138 -15.89 41.71 -4.93
CA ARG A 138 -16.98 42.37 -5.68
C ARG A 138 -16.56 43.74 -6.20
N SER A 139 -15.90 44.55 -5.38
CA SER A 139 -15.41 45.86 -5.82
C SER A 139 -14.33 45.73 -6.89
N LEU A 140 -13.40 44.79 -6.74
CA LEU A 140 -12.37 44.51 -7.74
C LEU A 140 -13.00 44.04 -9.05
N ASN A 141 -13.91 43.05 -9.02
CA ASN A 141 -14.60 42.57 -10.21
C ASN A 141 -15.47 43.65 -10.88
N ALA A 142 -15.98 44.63 -10.13
CA ALA A 142 -16.71 45.76 -10.69
C ALA A 142 -15.77 46.80 -11.34
N SER A 143 -14.57 46.99 -10.79
CA SER A 143 -13.56 47.91 -11.34
C SER A 143 -12.73 47.32 -12.48
N LEU A 144 -12.64 45.99 -12.56
CA LEU A 144 -11.87 45.28 -13.57
C LEU A 144 -12.79 44.93 -14.74
N GLN A 145 -12.36 45.26 -15.96
CA GLN A 145 -13.08 44.77 -17.13
C GLN A 145 -12.89 43.24 -17.24
N PRO A 146 -13.96 42.44 -17.31
CA PRO A 146 -13.84 41.02 -17.51
C PRO A 146 -13.21 40.76 -18.87
N ILE A 147 -12.04 40.13 -18.88
CA ILE A 147 -11.43 39.62 -20.11
C ILE A 147 -12.27 38.41 -20.53
N LEU A 148 -13.24 38.65 -21.40
CA LEU A 148 -13.96 37.59 -22.10
C LEU A 148 -12.97 36.94 -23.06
N ARG A 149 -12.40 35.80 -22.66
CA ARG A 149 -11.66 34.93 -23.58
C ARG A 149 -12.68 34.29 -24.53
N THR A 150 -13.04 35.02 -25.57
CA THR A 150 -13.86 34.52 -26.67
C THR A 150 -13.00 33.56 -27.49
N GLY A 151 -13.17 32.26 -27.24
CA GLY A 151 -12.51 31.19 -27.98
C GLY A 151 -11.25 30.66 -27.32
N VAL A 152 -10.96 29.39 -27.58
CA VAL A 152 -9.63 28.83 -27.39
C VAL A 152 -8.71 29.65 -28.30
N PRO A 153 -7.67 30.33 -27.79
CA PRO A 153 -6.73 31.04 -28.64
C PRO A 153 -6.22 30.05 -29.68
N GLU A 154 -6.18 30.49 -30.94
CA GLU A 154 -5.68 29.67 -32.03
C GLU A 154 -4.31 29.11 -31.64
N ARG A 155 -4.16 27.79 -31.69
CA ARG A 155 -2.88 27.16 -31.36
C ARG A 155 -1.87 27.69 -32.38
N ARG A 156 -1.02 28.61 -31.96
CA ARG A 156 0.18 29.02 -32.69
C ARG A 156 1.31 28.13 -32.16
N PRO A 157 1.52 26.93 -32.74
CA PRO A 157 2.68 26.13 -32.36
C PRO A 157 3.93 26.98 -32.55
N MET A 158 4.87 26.87 -31.61
CA MET A 158 6.15 27.55 -31.77
C MET A 158 6.79 27.13 -33.10
N PRO A 159 7.42 28.06 -33.84
CA PRO A 159 8.24 27.71 -34.99
C PRO A 159 9.25 26.62 -34.65
N GLN A 160 9.48 25.70 -35.59
CA GLN A 160 10.33 24.53 -35.36
C GLN A 160 11.76 24.92 -34.92
N GLU A 161 12.25 26.06 -35.42
CA GLU A 161 13.56 26.63 -35.06
C GLU A 161 13.65 26.99 -33.57
N LEU A 162 12.62 27.65 -33.03
CA LEU A 162 12.56 28.00 -31.60
C LEU A 162 12.36 26.77 -30.71
N LEU A 163 11.66 25.74 -31.20
CA LEU A 163 11.54 24.46 -30.51
C LEU A 163 12.88 23.75 -30.39
N ASN A 164 13.67 23.75 -31.46
CA ASN A 164 15.00 23.15 -31.46
C ASN A 164 15.94 23.90 -30.51
N GLU A 165 15.97 25.24 -30.56
CA GLU A 165 16.76 26.05 -29.61
C GLU A 165 16.33 25.84 -28.15
N ALA A 166 15.02 25.70 -27.90
CA ALA A 166 14.50 25.43 -26.56
C ALA A 166 14.88 24.03 -26.07
N GLY A 167 14.90 23.04 -26.96
CA GLY A 167 15.37 21.67 -26.67
C GLY A 167 16.86 21.62 -26.34
N GLU A 168 17.69 22.35 -27.09
CA GLU A 168 19.14 22.43 -26.85
C GLU A 168 19.49 23.15 -25.54
N ARG A 169 18.65 24.11 -25.11
CA ARG A 169 18.82 24.86 -23.85
C ARG A 169 18.10 24.23 -22.66
N ALA A 170 17.28 23.20 -22.88
CA ALA A 170 16.55 22.57 -21.80
C ALA A 170 17.54 21.79 -20.92
N PRO A 171 17.51 21.99 -19.59
CA PRO A 171 18.24 21.11 -18.70
C PRO A 171 17.70 19.69 -18.84
N GLU A 172 18.57 18.69 -18.87
CA GLU A 172 18.14 17.30 -18.70
C GLU A 172 17.48 17.19 -17.33
N LEU A 173 16.15 17.09 -17.34
CA LEU A 173 15.40 16.82 -16.12
C LEU A 173 15.75 15.40 -15.68
N PRO A 174 16.08 15.20 -14.39
CA PRO A 174 16.17 13.86 -13.84
C PRO A 174 14.84 13.16 -14.10
N VAL A 175 14.88 12.04 -14.82
CA VAL A 175 13.72 11.16 -14.93
C VAL A 175 13.54 10.56 -13.54
N GLU A 176 12.62 11.09 -12.75
CA GLU A 176 12.19 10.42 -11.52
C GLU A 176 11.52 9.12 -11.94
N ASP A 177 12.20 8.00 -11.71
CA ASP A 177 11.77 6.67 -12.10
C ASP A 177 10.64 6.17 -11.18
N GLU A 178 9.48 6.84 -11.21
CA GLU A 178 8.26 6.33 -10.59
C GLU A 178 7.86 4.96 -11.18
N SER A 179 8.38 4.62 -12.37
CA SER A 179 8.12 3.36 -13.07
C SER A 179 8.89 2.20 -12.44
N GLY A 180 10.13 2.42 -12.00
CA GLY A 180 10.98 1.41 -11.35
C GLY A 180 10.43 0.93 -10.01
N GLU A 181 9.92 1.86 -9.17
CA GLU A 181 9.30 1.47 -7.90
C GLU A 181 7.98 0.70 -8.10
N ALA A 182 7.16 1.13 -9.05
CA ALA A 182 5.90 0.44 -9.35
C ALA A 182 6.16 -0.96 -9.93
N ALA A 183 7.16 -1.09 -10.81
CA ALA A 183 7.60 -2.38 -11.36
C ALA A 183 8.13 -3.31 -10.25
N ALA A 184 9.00 -2.80 -9.36
CA ALA A 184 9.53 -3.59 -8.25
C ALA A 184 8.43 -4.09 -7.30
N ARG A 185 7.41 -3.25 -7.02
CA ARG A 185 6.25 -3.65 -6.22
C ARG A 185 5.42 -4.73 -6.90
N ALA A 186 5.14 -4.58 -8.19
CA ALA A 186 4.41 -5.58 -8.96
C ALA A 186 5.16 -6.93 -9.00
N GLU A 187 6.48 -6.88 -9.20
CA GLU A 187 7.32 -8.07 -9.24
C GLU A 187 7.38 -8.80 -7.89
N GLY A 188 7.36 -8.05 -6.78
CA GLY A 188 7.22 -8.62 -5.44
C GLY A 188 5.91 -9.38 -5.24
N MET A 189 4.79 -8.81 -5.69
CA MET A 189 3.47 -9.46 -5.60
C MET A 189 3.40 -10.73 -6.46
N ILE A 190 3.96 -10.71 -7.68
CA ILE A 190 3.99 -11.89 -8.56
C ILE A 190 4.76 -13.05 -7.88
N ARG A 191 5.90 -12.76 -7.24
CA ARG A 191 6.68 -13.76 -6.50
C ARG A 191 5.91 -14.37 -5.33
N GLU A 192 5.17 -13.56 -4.59
CA GLU A 192 4.37 -14.05 -3.47
C GLU A 192 3.24 -14.98 -3.93
N ILE A 193 2.52 -14.58 -4.99
CA ILE A 193 1.43 -15.35 -5.58
C ILE A 193 1.96 -16.67 -6.16
N ALA A 194 3.07 -16.63 -6.90
CA ALA A 194 3.72 -17.84 -7.44
C ALA A 194 4.04 -18.85 -6.32
N GLY A 195 4.54 -18.36 -5.19
CA GLY A 195 4.79 -19.21 -4.03
C GLY A 195 3.57 -19.97 -3.53
N LYS A 196 2.45 -19.27 -3.38
CA LYS A 196 1.19 -19.86 -2.91
C LYS A 196 0.58 -20.81 -3.94
N VAL A 197 0.64 -20.47 -5.24
CA VAL A 197 0.19 -21.35 -6.34
C VAL A 197 0.95 -22.68 -6.27
N LEU A 198 2.27 -22.61 -6.17
CA LEU A 198 3.12 -23.80 -6.15
C LEU A 198 2.85 -24.69 -4.92
N GLU A 199 2.64 -24.08 -3.75
CA GLU A 199 2.25 -24.82 -2.54
C GLU A 199 0.92 -25.57 -2.72
N LEU A 200 -0.09 -24.91 -3.31
CA LEU A 200 -1.38 -25.53 -3.60
C LEU A 200 -1.24 -26.68 -4.61
N VAL A 201 -0.46 -26.48 -5.67
CA VAL A 201 -0.20 -27.49 -6.71
C VAL A 201 0.50 -28.70 -6.12
N LEU A 202 1.54 -28.51 -5.30
CA LEU A 202 2.26 -29.59 -4.62
C LEU A 202 1.37 -30.34 -3.64
N ASN A 203 0.49 -29.65 -2.92
CA ASN A 203 -0.46 -30.30 -2.01
C ASN A 203 -1.50 -31.14 -2.73
N SER A 204 -1.85 -30.79 -3.98
CA SER A 204 -2.78 -31.54 -4.82
C SER A 204 -2.17 -32.81 -5.43
N GLY A 205 -0.84 -32.89 -5.53
CA GLY A 205 -0.13 -34.01 -6.13
C GLY A 205 -0.62 -34.33 -7.55
N ASP A 206 -0.91 -35.61 -7.81
CA ASP A 206 -1.35 -36.11 -9.13
C ASP A 206 -2.76 -35.66 -9.54
N GLN A 207 -3.57 -35.12 -8.61
CA GLN A 207 -4.92 -34.64 -8.92
C GLN A 207 -4.89 -33.30 -9.65
N GLY A 208 -3.81 -32.52 -9.49
CA GLY A 208 -3.65 -31.17 -10.01
C GLY A 208 -4.70 -30.18 -9.48
N VAL A 209 -4.43 -28.89 -9.65
CA VAL A 209 -5.34 -27.82 -9.21
C VAL A 209 -6.00 -27.14 -10.41
N PRO A 210 -7.34 -26.99 -10.44
CA PRO A 210 -8.01 -26.21 -11.47
C PRO A 210 -7.60 -24.72 -11.40
N VAL A 211 -7.37 -24.10 -12.56
CA VAL A 211 -6.97 -22.67 -12.63
C VAL A 211 -8.01 -21.75 -11.97
N GLN A 212 -9.30 -22.12 -12.08
CA GLN A 212 -10.40 -21.37 -11.47
C GLN A 212 -10.41 -21.44 -9.93
N ASP A 213 -9.92 -22.55 -9.36
CA ASP A 213 -9.86 -22.71 -7.90
C ASP A 213 -8.66 -21.97 -7.30
N LEU A 214 -7.56 -21.82 -8.06
CA LEU A 214 -6.46 -20.93 -7.69
C LEU A 214 -6.93 -19.48 -7.56
N GLY A 215 -7.74 -19.01 -8.52
CA GLY A 215 -8.35 -17.67 -8.46
C GLY A 215 -9.24 -17.45 -7.23
N ARG A 216 -9.91 -18.50 -6.74
CA ARG A 216 -10.76 -18.43 -5.54
C ARG A 216 -9.96 -18.55 -4.23
N ALA A 217 -8.93 -19.38 -4.21
CA ALA A 217 -8.12 -19.65 -3.03
C ALA A 217 -7.12 -18.53 -2.71
N LEU A 218 -6.69 -17.76 -3.72
CA LEU A 218 -5.63 -16.77 -3.58
C LEU A 218 -6.11 -15.35 -3.25
N GLU A 219 -7.39 -14.99 -3.50
CA GLU A 219 -8.21 -13.93 -2.87
C GLU A 219 -9.46 -13.56 -3.71
N PRO A 220 -10.61 -13.18 -3.11
CA PRO A 220 -11.84 -12.86 -3.82
C PRO A 220 -11.86 -11.42 -4.37
N GLY A 221 -11.41 -11.21 -5.60
CA GLY A 221 -11.56 -9.91 -6.27
C GLY A 221 -11.13 -9.89 -7.74
N ASN A 222 -11.97 -9.33 -8.61
CA ASN A 222 -11.78 -9.28 -10.09
C ASN A 222 -10.54 -8.51 -10.59
N ARG A 223 -9.65 -7.99 -9.73
CA ARG A 223 -8.58 -7.07 -10.12
C ARG A 223 -7.16 -7.66 -10.21
N GLN A 224 -6.98 -8.97 -9.98
CA GLN A 224 -5.64 -9.58 -9.95
C GLN A 224 -5.46 -10.82 -10.84
N GLU A 225 -6.40 -11.10 -11.74
CA GLU A 225 -6.32 -12.25 -12.66
C GLU A 225 -5.03 -12.24 -13.50
N TYR A 226 -4.56 -11.05 -13.88
CA TYR A 226 -3.27 -10.87 -14.57
C TYR A 226 -2.08 -11.35 -13.73
N LEU A 227 -2.02 -11.05 -12.43
CA LEU A 227 -0.91 -11.44 -11.55
C LEU A 227 -0.84 -12.96 -11.37
N ILE A 228 -2.00 -13.63 -11.28
CA ILE A 228 -2.07 -15.08 -11.16
C ILE A 228 -1.59 -15.74 -12.47
N ARG A 229 -2.01 -15.22 -13.63
CA ARG A 229 -1.53 -15.71 -14.93
C ARG A 229 -0.03 -15.53 -15.08
N GLU A 230 0.50 -14.36 -14.70
CA GLU A 230 1.93 -14.07 -14.76
C GLU A 230 2.74 -14.97 -13.80
N ALA A 231 2.21 -15.21 -12.60
CA ALA A 231 2.80 -16.14 -11.65
C ALA A 231 2.81 -17.59 -12.18
N ILE A 232 1.74 -18.05 -12.84
CA ILE A 232 1.69 -19.38 -13.48
C ILE A 232 2.72 -19.46 -14.61
N ALA A 233 2.74 -18.49 -15.52
CA ALA A 233 3.67 -18.47 -16.65
C ALA A 233 5.13 -18.52 -16.17
N ARG A 234 5.45 -17.78 -15.10
CA ARG A 234 6.77 -17.83 -14.47
C ARG A 234 7.11 -19.20 -13.89
N LEU A 235 6.19 -19.83 -13.18
CA LEU A 235 6.40 -21.18 -12.62
C LEU A 235 6.54 -22.25 -13.71
N GLU A 236 5.89 -22.08 -14.86
CA GLU A 236 6.06 -22.93 -16.05
C GLU A 236 7.44 -22.72 -16.68
N GLU A 237 7.89 -21.47 -16.82
CA GLU A 237 9.23 -21.13 -17.32
C GLU A 237 10.33 -21.66 -16.40
N GLU A 238 10.12 -21.60 -15.08
CA GLU A 238 11.01 -22.17 -14.06
C GLU A 238 10.94 -23.72 -14.01
N GLY A 239 10.05 -24.35 -14.79
CA GLY A 239 9.91 -25.81 -14.90
C GLY A 239 9.36 -26.48 -13.64
N GLN A 240 8.61 -25.73 -12.82
CA GLN A 240 8.07 -26.22 -11.54
C GLN A 240 6.64 -26.76 -11.66
N ILE A 241 5.86 -26.22 -12.60
CA ILE A 241 4.49 -26.65 -12.89
C ILE A 241 4.28 -26.90 -14.39
N GLU A 242 3.30 -27.72 -14.72
CA GLU A 242 2.85 -28.02 -16.08
C GLU A 242 1.34 -27.78 -16.16
N SER A 243 0.89 -26.85 -17.00
CA SER A 243 -0.54 -26.70 -17.30
C SER A 243 -0.99 -27.72 -18.34
N ARG A 244 -1.92 -28.59 -17.96
CA ARG A 244 -2.60 -29.52 -18.86
C ARG A 244 -4.08 -29.13 -18.95
N GLY A 245 -4.42 -28.34 -19.97
CA GLY A 245 -5.77 -27.85 -20.18
C GLY A 245 -6.18 -26.82 -19.12
N ASN A 246 -7.14 -27.16 -18.26
CA ASN A 246 -7.65 -26.27 -17.19
C ASN A 246 -7.12 -26.64 -15.79
N ARG A 247 -6.11 -27.52 -15.71
CA ARG A 247 -5.51 -27.97 -14.46
C ARG A 247 -4.00 -27.82 -14.50
N ILE A 248 -3.45 -27.43 -13.36
CA ILE A 248 -2.01 -27.27 -13.15
C ILE A 248 -1.51 -28.44 -12.33
N PHE A 249 -0.45 -29.08 -12.81
CA PHE A 249 0.21 -30.21 -12.16
C PHE A 249 1.63 -29.81 -11.77
N PRO A 250 2.21 -30.38 -10.71
CA PRO A 250 3.64 -30.26 -10.48
C PRO A 250 4.41 -31.00 -11.59
N VAL A 251 5.50 -30.42 -12.09
CA VAL A 251 6.36 -31.12 -13.07
C VAL A 251 6.99 -32.33 -12.40
N GLN A 252 6.64 -33.52 -12.88
CA GLN A 252 7.31 -34.76 -12.49
C GLN A 252 8.53 -34.96 -13.37
N VAL A 253 9.72 -34.74 -12.82
CA VAL A 253 10.96 -35.07 -13.52
C VAL A 253 11.07 -36.59 -13.59
N ALA A 254 10.90 -37.15 -14.79
CA ALA A 254 11.22 -38.54 -15.06
C ALA A 254 12.74 -38.71 -14.96
N SER A 255 13.23 -39.25 -13.84
CA SER A 255 14.65 -39.61 -13.69
C SER A 255 14.74 -40.89 -12.88
N GLY A 256 15.20 -41.95 -13.55
CA GLY A 256 15.35 -43.27 -12.95
C GLY A 256 16.35 -43.25 -11.79
N GLY A 257 15.99 -43.94 -10.70
CA GLY A 257 16.90 -44.31 -9.62
C GLY A 257 16.89 -43.45 -8.35
N ALA A 258 16.24 -42.28 -8.33
CA ALA A 258 16.22 -41.42 -7.13
C ALA A 258 15.18 -41.91 -6.10
N GLU A 259 15.60 -42.13 -4.85
CA GLU A 259 14.73 -42.50 -3.75
C GLU A 259 13.96 -41.28 -3.21
N SER A 260 12.75 -41.53 -2.69
CA SER A 260 11.93 -40.50 -2.05
C SER A 260 12.25 -40.44 -0.56
N HIS A 261 12.63 -39.27 -0.06
CA HIS A 261 12.95 -39.04 1.34
C HIS A 261 12.13 -37.88 1.93
N GLU A 262 11.92 -37.91 3.25
CA GLU A 262 11.35 -36.81 4.01
C GLU A 262 12.48 -35.90 4.50
N PHE A 263 12.35 -34.60 4.25
CA PHE A 263 13.33 -33.58 4.61
C PHE A 263 12.71 -32.58 5.58
N GLU A 264 13.35 -32.35 6.72
CA GLU A 264 13.03 -31.29 7.67
C GLU A 264 14.16 -30.26 7.74
N VAL A 265 13.85 -28.98 7.47
CA VAL A 265 14.86 -27.91 7.47
C VAL A 265 15.18 -27.46 8.89
N GLU A 266 16.36 -27.83 9.41
CA GLU A 266 16.79 -27.43 10.75
C GLU A 266 17.35 -26.00 10.79
N LYS A 267 18.13 -25.63 9.76
CA LYS A 267 18.72 -24.28 9.63
C LYS A 267 19.06 -23.95 8.18
N VAL A 268 18.95 -22.68 7.84
CA VAL A 268 19.40 -22.13 6.55
C VAL A 268 20.80 -21.55 6.72
N VAL A 269 21.72 -21.87 5.82
CA VAL A 269 23.12 -21.42 5.86
C VAL A 269 23.49 -20.69 4.56
N PRO A 270 24.52 -19.82 4.56
CA PRO A 270 25.00 -19.22 3.32
C PRO A 270 25.38 -20.30 2.31
N GLY A 271 24.69 -20.35 1.17
CA GLY A 271 24.93 -21.34 0.11
C GLY A 271 24.08 -22.61 0.17
N GLY A 272 23.17 -22.77 1.14
CA GLY A 272 22.34 -23.96 1.23
C GLY A 272 21.45 -24.07 2.47
N ALA A 273 21.09 -25.29 2.84
CA ALA A 273 20.37 -25.57 4.08
C ALA A 273 20.78 -26.90 4.70
N VAL A 274 20.75 -26.96 6.02
CA VAL A 274 20.94 -28.21 6.75
C VAL A 274 19.59 -28.80 7.07
N VAL A 275 19.39 -30.04 6.63
CA VAL A 275 18.15 -30.80 6.74
C VAL A 275 18.36 -32.09 7.50
N LEU A 276 17.32 -32.51 8.21
CA LEU A 276 17.19 -33.85 8.77
C LEU A 276 16.44 -34.72 7.77
N VAL A 277 17.07 -35.82 7.34
CA VAL A 277 16.51 -36.74 6.35
C VAL A 277 15.93 -37.97 7.04
N ASP A 278 14.67 -38.28 6.76
CA ASP A 278 13.87 -39.37 7.34
C ASP A 278 13.93 -39.46 8.87
N GLY A 279 14.17 -38.33 9.55
CA GLY A 279 14.35 -38.27 11.00
C GLY A 279 15.62 -38.94 11.52
N ARG A 280 16.54 -39.38 10.65
CA ARG A 280 17.67 -40.25 11.03
C ARG A 280 19.02 -39.57 10.99
N PHE A 281 19.31 -38.81 9.94
CA PHE A 281 20.64 -38.24 9.73
C PHE A 281 20.58 -36.84 9.11
N ARG A 282 21.57 -36.03 9.44
CA ARG A 282 21.69 -34.64 8.96
C ARG A 282 22.44 -34.62 7.65
N ALA A 283 21.90 -33.91 6.67
CA ALA A 283 22.53 -33.64 5.38
C ALA A 283 22.49 -32.14 5.07
N GLU A 284 23.41 -31.67 4.24
CA GLU A 284 23.41 -30.33 3.70
C GLU A 284 22.89 -30.36 2.26
N ILE A 285 21.98 -29.45 1.92
CA ILE A 285 21.49 -29.24 0.57
C ILE A 285 22.18 -27.97 0.03
N PRO A 286 23.15 -28.10 -0.88
CA PRO A 286 23.68 -26.95 -1.61
C PRO A 286 22.57 -26.26 -2.41
N ALA A 287 22.58 -24.93 -2.46
CA ALA A 287 21.57 -24.17 -3.19
C ALA A 287 21.50 -24.51 -4.69
N GLU A 288 22.64 -24.92 -5.26
CA GLU A 288 22.77 -25.34 -6.67
C GLU A 288 22.17 -26.74 -6.93
N GLU A 289 22.03 -27.55 -5.88
CA GLU A 289 21.55 -28.92 -5.94
C GLU A 289 20.12 -29.06 -5.39
N TYR A 290 19.43 -27.93 -5.19
CA TYR A 290 18.04 -27.89 -4.77
C TYR A 290 17.12 -27.51 -5.93
N GLN A 291 16.42 -28.50 -6.48
CA GLN A 291 15.42 -28.29 -7.52
C GLN A 291 14.01 -28.35 -6.92
N GLY A 292 13.60 -27.25 -6.31
CA GLY A 292 12.29 -27.11 -5.67
C GLY A 292 11.93 -25.67 -5.28
N PRO A 293 10.74 -25.47 -4.70
CA PRO A 293 10.30 -24.15 -4.23
C PRO A 293 11.22 -23.58 -3.15
N ARG A 294 11.86 -22.43 -3.40
CA ARG A 294 12.74 -21.77 -2.41
C ARG A 294 12.06 -21.49 -1.05
N LEU A 295 10.74 -21.35 -1.05
CA LEU A 295 9.93 -21.11 0.15
C LEU A 295 9.96 -22.27 1.16
N LEU A 296 10.29 -23.49 0.70
CA LEU A 296 10.44 -24.67 1.55
C LEU A 296 11.79 -24.72 2.25
N ILE A 297 12.79 -23.98 1.75
CA ILE A 297 14.08 -23.81 2.41
C ILE A 297 13.97 -22.73 3.50
N LYS A 298 13.13 -23.02 4.50
CA LYS A 298 12.93 -22.18 5.68
C LYS A 298 12.90 -23.06 6.91
N ARG A 299 13.56 -22.61 7.98
CA ARG A 299 13.65 -23.36 9.24
C ARG A 299 12.27 -23.83 9.73
N GLY A 300 12.18 -25.12 10.04
CA GLY A 300 10.97 -25.79 10.53
C GLY A 300 10.03 -26.31 9.44
N LYS A 301 10.32 -26.10 8.16
CA LYS A 301 9.52 -26.67 7.07
C LYS A 301 9.88 -28.13 6.84
N ARG A 302 8.86 -28.94 6.57
CA ARG A 302 8.98 -30.35 6.22
C ARG A 302 8.41 -30.58 4.83
N PHE A 303 9.08 -31.40 4.03
CA PHE A 303 8.62 -31.75 2.70
C PHE A 303 9.17 -33.11 2.27
N ARG A 304 8.42 -33.80 1.43
CA ARG A 304 8.85 -35.02 0.76
C ARG A 304 9.37 -34.67 -0.61
N ALA A 305 10.56 -35.17 -0.93
CA ALA A 305 11.20 -34.92 -2.21
C ALA A 305 11.97 -36.15 -2.71
N ARG A 306 12.13 -36.24 -4.02
CA ARG A 306 13.05 -37.19 -4.64
C ARG A 306 14.45 -36.60 -4.68
N GLY A 307 15.40 -37.36 -4.18
CA GLY A 307 16.77 -36.91 -4.10
C GLY A 307 17.76 -38.04 -3.97
N GLU A 308 19.03 -37.72 -4.13
CA GLU A 308 20.14 -38.60 -3.84
C GLU A 308 20.91 -38.07 -2.63
N ILE A 309 21.25 -38.98 -1.72
CA ILE A 309 22.01 -38.67 -0.52
C ILE A 309 23.41 -39.23 -0.73
N TYR A 310 24.41 -38.36 -0.72
CA TYR A 310 25.79 -38.74 -0.97
C TYR A 310 26.71 -38.17 0.12
N ARG A 311 27.93 -38.73 0.21
CA ARG A 311 28.93 -38.31 1.18
C ARG A 311 30.15 -37.77 0.46
N GLN A 312 30.55 -36.55 0.79
CA GLN A 312 31.74 -35.89 0.26
C GLN A 312 32.50 -35.22 1.40
N ASP A 313 33.82 -35.39 1.46
CA ASP A 313 34.70 -34.79 2.48
C ASP A 313 34.24 -35.02 3.93
N GLY A 314 33.69 -36.20 4.22
CA GLY A 314 33.19 -36.58 5.54
C GLY A 314 31.84 -35.95 5.94
N ARG A 315 31.20 -35.17 5.06
CA ARG A 315 29.88 -34.58 5.25
C ARG A 315 28.83 -35.27 4.37
N LEU A 316 27.60 -35.31 4.85
CA LEU A 316 26.46 -35.82 4.08
C LEU A 316 25.80 -34.67 3.35
N TYR A 317 25.52 -34.87 2.06
CA TYR A 317 24.81 -33.93 1.21
C TYR A 317 23.56 -34.60 0.65
N ALA A 318 22.57 -33.78 0.33
CA ALA A 318 21.36 -34.21 -0.35
C ALA A 318 21.14 -33.36 -1.60
N ARG A 319 21.12 -34.03 -2.75
CA ARG A 319 20.72 -33.45 -4.04
C ARG A 319 19.24 -33.69 -4.24
N ILE A 320 18.47 -32.63 -4.43
CA ILE A 320 17.01 -32.69 -4.59
C ILE A 320 16.66 -32.45 -6.05
N PHE A 321 16.01 -33.43 -6.68
CA PHE A 321 15.60 -33.38 -8.08
C PHE A 321 14.17 -32.84 -8.26
N SER A 322 13.28 -33.15 -7.32
CA SER A 322 11.91 -32.64 -7.33
C SER A 322 11.27 -32.76 -5.96
N VAL A 323 10.48 -31.77 -5.57
CA VAL A 323 9.64 -31.83 -4.36
C VAL A 323 8.30 -32.44 -4.74
N GLU A 324 7.91 -33.50 -4.03
CA GLU A 324 6.65 -34.21 -4.28
C GLU A 324 5.50 -33.63 -3.46
N LYS A 325 5.75 -33.31 -2.18
CA LYS A 325 4.69 -32.91 -1.25
C LYS A 325 5.23 -32.03 -0.13
N VAL A 326 4.48 -30.98 0.22
CA VAL A 326 4.74 -30.18 1.42
C VAL A 326 4.07 -30.85 2.62
N MET A 327 4.79 -30.98 3.74
CA MET A 327 4.27 -31.57 4.96
C MET A 327 4.03 -30.46 5.98
N SER A 328 2.78 -30.38 6.45
CA SER A 328 2.32 -29.45 7.49
C SER A 328 2.99 -29.72 8.83
#